data_AF-A0A8C9SDB1-F1
#
_entry.id   AF-A0A8C9SDB1-F1
#
_cell.length_a   1.000
_cell.length_b   1.000
_cell.length_c   1.000
_cell.angle_alpha   90.00
_cell.angle_beta   90.00
_cell.angle_gamma   90.00
#
_symmetry.space_group_name_H-M   'P 1'
#
loop_
_entity.id
_entity.type
_entity.pdbx_description
1 polymer ?
#
loop_
_entity_poly.entity_id
_entity_poly.type
_entity_poly.pdbx_seq_one_letter_code
_entity_poly.pdbx_strand_id
1 'polypeptide(L)'
;MFHRFHPSLRTLRTPTPPPVECAWFVPSARGVTRAGARTLPTSGFRDRISEEEGVVVTQPDSRTAVRRHANMGSGPRRALLLALVAACSVGCARPQFVPPYTEECRSGMYPPKGPTFKGAVTWYTVNLDLPPAKRWTDVMSDKKDDLLGMIQVVRDLANAFVPSGKLLDIVDRDLPLLLDTLPFPFNEEIRGISAASGVPLGEVLLFNIFYEVFTACTSVVAEDSNGHLFHARNLDFGLFMGWDVRNKSWLMTEKLRPLVVNVDFQRNNKTVFKSTSFAGYVGMLTGIHPHAFTLTMNERFSLDGGYIGIMEWILGKRDGMWMSFLTRSVLENATSYEEAKQKLSQTKLLAPAYFILGGNQTGQGCVITRSRVLSLDIWELDRTLGRWYVLETNYDHWKEPLFLDDRRTPAMKCMNQTTRANISPKTLYDVLSTKPVLNKVSSALSVHIFSSIFQTVLDPSVNPLPVVPCCCTSLSRLFLLPCHLAPVDHLHDAHGRV
;
A
#
# COMPACT_ATOMS: atom_id res chain seq x y z
N MET A 1 -21.61 -58.73 18.98
CA MET A 1 -20.81 -59.91 19.37
C MET A 1 -19.36 -59.47 19.41
N PHE A 2 -18.90 -58.90 20.52
CA PHE A 2 -18.11 -59.59 21.56
C PHE A 2 -16.88 -60.34 21.03
N HIS A 3 -15.70 -59.73 21.16
CA HIS A 3 -14.58 -60.33 21.88
C HIS A 3 -13.73 -59.26 22.59
N ARG A 4 -13.63 -59.43 23.93
CA ARG A 4 -12.66 -58.83 24.87
C ARG A 4 -11.28 -59.50 24.65
N PHE A 5 -10.09 -58.96 25.02
CA PHE A 5 -9.63 -58.49 26.33
C PHE A 5 -8.28 -57.72 26.20
N HIS A 6 -8.12 -56.68 27.04
CA HIS A 6 -6.90 -55.94 27.49
C HIS A 6 -6.06 -56.77 28.50
N PRO A 7 -4.99 -56.26 29.20
CA PRO A 7 -4.11 -55.07 29.04
C PRO A 7 -2.60 -55.34 29.31
N SER A 8 -1.73 -54.36 29.06
CA SER A 8 -0.55 -54.14 29.90
C SER A 8 -0.19 -52.65 30.02
N LEU A 9 -0.21 -52.18 31.27
CA LEU A 9 0.19 -50.85 31.74
C LEU A 9 1.70 -50.85 32.03
N ARG A 10 2.46 -49.87 31.51
CA ARG A 10 3.67 -49.34 32.15
C ARG A 10 3.84 -47.84 31.86
N THR A 11 3.51 -47.05 32.90
CA THR A 11 4.21 -45.85 33.40
C THR A 11 5.00 -44.93 32.45
N LEU A 12 4.44 -43.73 32.27
CA LEU A 12 5.06 -42.39 32.26
C LEU A 12 6.59 -42.31 32.41
N ARG A 13 7.25 -41.68 31.43
CA ARG A 13 8.26 -40.61 31.60
C ARG A 13 8.49 -39.89 30.27
N THR A 14 8.27 -38.57 30.29
CA THR A 14 8.57 -37.62 29.22
C THR A 14 10.08 -37.37 29.11
N PRO A 15 10.71 -37.41 27.92
CA PRO A 15 12.05 -36.89 27.74
C PRO A 15 12.02 -35.40 27.36
N THR A 16 12.58 -34.57 28.23
CA THR A 16 12.97 -33.18 27.95
C THR A 16 14.11 -33.15 26.92
N PRO A 17 14.05 -32.30 25.88
CA PRO A 17 15.17 -32.12 24.95
C PRO A 17 16.29 -31.27 25.58
N PRO A 18 17.57 -31.51 25.21
CA PRO A 18 18.69 -30.69 25.69
C PRO A 18 18.67 -29.28 25.06
N PRO A 19 19.28 -28.28 25.71
CA PRO A 19 19.29 -26.91 25.22
C PRO A 19 20.15 -26.79 23.95
N VAL A 20 19.59 -26.12 22.94
CA VAL A 20 20.28 -25.75 21.69
C VAL A 20 21.11 -24.51 21.97
N GLU A 21 22.43 -24.65 22.00
CA GLU A 21 23.37 -23.52 22.00
C GLU A 21 23.38 -22.86 20.62
N CYS A 22 22.95 -21.59 20.55
CA CYS A 22 23.13 -20.73 19.39
C CYS A 22 24.59 -20.24 19.33
N ALA A 23 25.45 -20.99 18.64
CA ALA A 23 26.79 -20.53 18.29
C ALA A 23 26.72 -19.60 17.05
N TRP A 24 27.02 -18.32 17.27
CA TRP A 24 27.22 -17.33 16.22
C TRP A 24 28.57 -17.59 15.53
N PHE A 25 28.52 -17.96 14.24
CA PHE A 25 29.70 -18.07 13.39
C PHE A 25 30.02 -16.70 12.78
N VAL A 26 31.16 -16.13 13.17
CA VAL A 26 31.81 -14.97 12.54
C VAL A 26 32.98 -15.50 11.70
N PRO A 27 33.03 -15.31 10.38
CA PRO A 27 34.23 -15.68 9.63
C PRO A 27 35.27 -14.56 9.73
N SER A 28 36.31 -14.79 10.55
CA SER A 28 37.55 -14.00 10.49
C SER A 28 38.49 -14.56 9.42
N ALA A 29 38.94 -13.69 8.53
CA ALA A 29 39.97 -13.99 7.54
C ALA A 29 41.37 -14.15 8.17
N ARG A 30 42.11 -15.20 7.75
CA ARG A 30 43.56 -15.20 7.45
C ARG A 30 44.04 -16.63 7.10
N GLY A 31 44.92 -16.75 6.10
CA GLY A 31 45.99 -17.76 6.10
C GLY A 31 46.11 -18.73 4.92
N VAL A 32 46.47 -18.21 3.74
CA VAL A 32 47.49 -18.71 2.78
C VAL A 32 47.94 -20.18 2.82
N THR A 33 47.84 -20.87 1.68
CA THR A 33 48.92 -21.70 1.11
C THR A 33 49.03 -21.50 -0.41
N ARG A 34 50.27 -21.55 -0.90
CA ARG A 34 50.79 -21.17 -2.23
C ARG A 34 50.97 -22.40 -3.14
N ALA A 35 50.73 -22.24 -4.44
CA ALA A 35 51.50 -22.77 -5.60
C ALA A 35 50.61 -22.60 -6.86
N GLY A 36 51.03 -22.16 -8.04
CA GLY A 36 52.31 -21.77 -8.65
C GLY A 36 52.08 -21.70 -10.18
N ALA A 37 52.78 -20.79 -10.88
CA ALA A 37 53.07 -20.69 -12.34
C ALA A 37 52.91 -19.23 -12.84
N ARG A 38 54.01 -18.45 -12.94
CA ARG A 38 54.86 -18.18 -14.14
C ARG A 38 54.21 -17.22 -15.15
N THR A 39 54.52 -15.90 -15.09
CA THR A 39 55.51 -15.07 -15.86
C THR A 39 55.02 -14.63 -17.26
N LEU A 40 54.62 -13.35 -17.46
CA LEU A 40 55.35 -12.12 -17.94
C LEU A 40 55.07 -11.83 -19.44
N PRO A 41 55.28 -10.61 -20.00
CA PRO A 41 55.24 -9.24 -19.44
C PRO A 41 54.45 -8.21 -20.31
N THR A 42 54.13 -7.05 -19.74
CA THR A 42 53.80 -5.79 -20.45
C THR A 42 54.91 -4.76 -20.23
N SER A 43 55.34 -4.11 -21.30
CA SER A 43 56.41 -3.10 -21.37
C SER A 43 55.87 -1.66 -21.48
N GLY A 44 56.60 -0.70 -20.89
CA GLY A 44 56.64 0.74 -21.30
C GLY A 44 55.69 1.67 -20.52
N PHE A 45 56.04 2.35 -19.42
CA PHE A 45 56.96 3.49 -19.21
C PHE A 45 56.64 4.78 -19.99
N ARG A 46 56.13 5.83 -19.29
CA ARG A 46 56.79 7.16 -19.14
C ARG A 46 56.03 8.17 -18.26
N ASP A 47 56.57 8.36 -17.06
CA ASP A 47 56.94 9.58 -16.30
C ASP A 47 56.36 10.99 -16.58
N ARG A 48 55.92 11.64 -15.47
CA ARG A 48 56.37 12.94 -14.88
C ARG A 48 55.62 13.12 -13.53
N ILE A 49 56.23 13.05 -12.33
CA ILE A 49 56.93 14.10 -11.51
C ILE A 49 56.08 15.41 -11.41
N SER A 50 55.69 16.00 -10.27
CA SER A 50 56.27 16.16 -8.91
C SER A 50 55.24 16.66 -7.85
N GLU A 51 55.56 16.42 -6.56
CA GLU A 51 55.30 17.24 -5.33
C GLU A 51 53.82 17.51 -4.92
N GLU A 52 53.38 17.57 -3.64
CA GLU A 52 53.93 17.43 -2.29
C GLU A 52 52.74 17.22 -1.31
N GLU A 53 53.04 16.99 -0.03
CA GLU A 53 52.15 16.98 1.15
C GLU A 53 51.42 15.68 1.54
N GLY A 54 52.06 14.96 2.46
CA GLY A 54 51.47 13.94 3.31
C GLY A 54 51.18 14.49 4.70
N VAL A 55 49.99 14.22 5.23
CA VAL A 55 49.69 14.24 6.66
C VAL A 55 49.23 12.84 7.05
N VAL A 56 50.10 12.13 7.75
CA VAL A 56 49.83 10.82 8.39
C VAL A 56 49.38 11.09 9.82
N VAL A 57 48.18 10.65 10.19
CA VAL A 57 47.77 10.56 11.60
C VAL A 57 47.73 9.09 12.00
N THR A 58 48.65 8.73 12.89
CA THR A 58 48.83 7.41 13.50
C THR A 58 47.83 7.19 14.65
N GLN A 59 47.25 5.99 14.72
CA GLN A 59 46.52 5.49 15.89
C GLN A 59 47.51 5.04 16.98
N PRO A 60 47.24 5.27 18.28
CA PRO A 60 48.00 4.64 19.35
C PRO A 60 47.31 3.38 19.89
N ASP A 61 48.18 2.44 20.21
CA ASP A 61 47.95 1.07 20.61
C ASP A 61 47.54 0.93 22.09
N SER A 62 47.04 -0.26 22.39
CA SER A 62 46.45 -0.67 23.67
C SER A 62 47.48 -1.19 24.70
N ARG A 63 47.13 -1.01 25.99
CA ARG A 63 47.70 -1.62 27.23
C ARG A 63 48.85 -0.85 27.90
N THR A 64 48.54 -0.11 28.97
CA THR A 64 48.86 -0.45 30.39
C THR A 64 48.65 0.79 31.28
N ALA A 65 47.60 0.80 32.10
CA ALA A 65 47.55 1.54 33.36
C ALA A 65 46.40 1.00 34.22
N VAL A 66 46.68 -0.08 34.94
CA VAL A 66 45.84 -0.59 36.03
C VAL A 66 46.30 0.05 37.32
N ARG A 67 45.48 0.93 37.93
CA ARG A 67 45.17 0.99 39.38
C ARG A 67 44.69 2.38 39.83
N ARG A 68 43.41 2.46 40.21
CA ARG A 68 42.84 2.97 41.49
C ARG A 68 41.52 3.68 41.23
N HIS A 69 40.41 2.96 41.40
CA HIS A 69 39.40 3.25 42.42
C HIS A 69 38.36 2.13 42.37
N ALA A 70 38.34 1.32 43.41
CA ALA A 70 37.32 0.31 43.67
C ALA A 70 36.13 0.93 44.42
N ASN A 71 34.98 0.29 44.25
CA ASN A 71 33.78 0.32 45.09
C ASN A 71 32.83 1.51 44.99
N MET A 72 31.74 1.31 44.23
CA MET A 72 30.39 1.75 44.62
C MET A 72 29.32 0.75 44.14
N GLY A 73 28.90 -0.12 45.07
CA GLY A 73 27.52 -0.60 45.31
C GLY A 73 26.69 -1.19 44.16
N SER A 74 26.65 -2.52 44.09
CA SER A 74 25.54 -3.29 43.52
C SER A 74 24.30 -3.19 44.42
N GLY A 75 23.48 -2.15 44.23
CA GLY A 75 22.24 -1.95 45.00
C GLY A 75 20.99 -2.55 44.31
N PRO A 76 19.93 -2.89 45.09
CA PRO A 76 18.66 -3.43 44.58
C PRO A 76 17.95 -2.52 43.57
N ARG A 77 18.34 -1.25 43.49
CA ARG A 77 17.84 -0.27 42.52
C ARG A 77 18.27 -0.56 41.07
N ARG A 78 19.45 -1.15 40.84
CA ARG A 78 19.89 -1.55 39.48
C ARG A 78 19.16 -2.81 39.00
N ALA A 79 18.92 -3.77 39.91
CA ALA A 79 18.12 -4.95 39.62
C ALA A 79 16.65 -4.58 39.37
N LEU A 80 16.11 -3.61 40.12
CA LEU A 80 14.76 -3.06 39.87
C LEU A 80 14.67 -2.30 38.54
N LEU A 81 15.71 -1.53 38.17
CA LEU A 81 15.75 -0.82 36.89
C LEU A 81 15.90 -1.79 35.70
N LEU A 82 16.72 -2.84 35.83
CA LEU A 82 16.84 -3.91 34.84
C LEU A 82 15.57 -4.77 34.76
N ALA A 83 14.89 -5.01 35.89
CA ALA A 83 13.61 -5.71 35.91
C ALA A 83 12.46 -4.85 35.35
N LEU A 84 12.47 -3.53 35.54
CA LEU A 84 11.52 -2.59 34.93
C LEU A 84 11.76 -2.45 33.42
N VAL A 85 13.03 -2.41 32.98
CA VAL A 85 13.38 -2.42 31.55
C VAL A 85 13.01 -3.78 30.92
N ALA A 86 13.24 -4.89 31.63
CA ALA A 86 12.82 -6.22 31.19
C ALA A 86 11.29 -6.37 31.17
N ALA A 87 10.56 -5.85 32.17
CA ALA A 87 9.10 -5.86 32.21
C ALA A 87 8.49 -4.95 31.12
N CYS A 88 9.12 -3.82 30.79
CA CYS A 88 8.75 -3.01 29.63
C CYS A 88 9.03 -3.74 28.30
N SER A 89 10.08 -4.56 28.22
CA SER A 89 10.37 -5.34 27.00
C SER A 89 9.49 -6.58 26.81
N VAL A 90 8.89 -7.11 27.88
CA VAL A 90 7.94 -8.25 27.84
C VAL A 90 6.48 -7.80 27.68
N GLY A 91 6.23 -6.49 27.71
CA GLY A 91 4.91 -5.87 27.56
C GLY A 91 4.71 -5.07 26.26
N CYS A 92 5.51 -5.28 25.22
CA CYS A 92 5.30 -4.65 23.91
C CYS A 92 4.10 -5.26 23.18
N ALA A 93 2.89 -5.12 23.72
CA ALA A 93 1.72 -5.04 22.85
C ALA A 93 2.00 -3.90 21.87
N ARG A 94 2.13 -4.18 20.56
CA ARG A 94 2.31 -3.12 19.57
C ARG A 94 1.17 -2.11 19.81
N PRO A 95 1.42 -0.81 20.05
CA PRO A 95 0.39 0.13 20.50
C PRO A 95 -0.81 0.25 19.55
N GLN A 96 -0.64 -0.17 18.29
CA GLN A 96 -1.73 -0.31 17.32
C GLN A 96 -2.79 -1.37 17.70
N PHE A 97 -2.44 -2.42 18.44
CA PHE A 97 -3.33 -3.54 18.81
C PHE A 97 -4.14 -3.32 20.08
N VAL A 98 -4.16 -2.08 20.58
CA VAL A 98 -4.90 -1.74 21.79
C VAL A 98 -6.22 -1.09 21.37
N PRO A 99 -7.37 -1.61 21.83
CA PRO A 99 -8.64 -0.90 21.72
C PRO A 99 -8.51 0.53 22.24
N PRO A 100 -9.10 1.52 21.56
CA PRO A 100 -10.18 1.34 20.59
C PRO A 100 -9.74 1.46 19.11
N TYR A 101 -8.43 1.40 18.84
CA TYR A 101 -7.87 1.60 17.49
C TYR A 101 -7.85 0.30 16.66
N THR A 102 -7.89 -0.85 17.32
CA THR A 102 -8.26 -2.16 16.76
C THR A 102 -9.50 -2.70 17.46
N GLU A 103 -10.16 -3.65 16.82
CA GLU A 103 -11.32 -4.34 17.37
C GLU A 103 -11.29 -5.84 17.05
N GLU A 104 -12.17 -6.61 17.70
CA GLU A 104 -12.40 -8.00 17.30
C GLU A 104 -13.08 -8.07 15.93
N CYS A 105 -12.88 -9.19 15.23
CA CYS A 105 -13.43 -9.38 13.89
C CYS A 105 -14.94 -9.15 13.90
N ARG A 106 -15.39 -8.18 13.10
CA ARG A 106 -16.81 -7.84 13.01
C ARG A 106 -17.57 -8.96 12.32
N SER A 107 -18.89 -8.97 12.53
CA SER A 107 -19.81 -9.86 11.84
C SER A 107 -21.13 -9.14 11.55
N GLY A 108 -21.85 -9.59 10.52
CA GLY A 108 -23.19 -9.05 10.22
C GLY A 108 -23.19 -7.64 9.67
N MET A 109 -22.08 -7.21 9.07
CA MET A 109 -21.90 -5.92 8.40
C MET A 109 -22.52 -5.89 7.01
N TYR A 110 -22.97 -7.03 6.49
CA TYR A 110 -23.66 -7.16 5.21
C TYR A 110 -25.10 -7.73 5.38
N PRO A 111 -26.13 -7.17 4.69
CA PRO A 111 -26.03 -6.04 3.76
C PRO A 111 -25.63 -4.75 4.49
N PRO A 112 -24.87 -3.84 3.83
CA PRO A 112 -24.30 -2.67 4.46
C PRO A 112 -25.34 -1.76 5.08
N LYS A 113 -25.11 -1.42 6.34
CA LYS A 113 -26.01 -0.60 7.16
C LYS A 113 -25.25 0.07 8.30
N GLY A 114 -25.91 1.00 8.95
CA GLY A 114 -25.39 1.67 10.14
C GLY A 114 -24.35 2.75 9.82
N PRO A 115 -23.61 3.21 10.83
CA PRO A 115 -22.89 4.47 10.75
C PRO A 115 -21.63 4.42 9.88
N THR A 116 -21.16 3.23 9.49
CA THR A 116 -20.01 3.08 8.57
C THR A 116 -20.42 3.00 7.10
N PHE A 117 -21.72 3.10 6.78
CA PHE A 117 -22.26 3.03 5.43
C PHE A 117 -22.85 4.38 5.02
N LYS A 118 -22.30 5.00 3.96
CA LYS A 118 -22.78 6.29 3.43
C LYS A 118 -23.81 6.15 2.32
N GLY A 119 -23.76 5.06 1.56
CA GLY A 119 -24.68 4.83 0.45
C GLY A 119 -24.13 3.89 -0.61
N ALA A 120 -25.04 3.47 -1.48
CA ALA A 120 -24.69 2.76 -2.71
C ALA A 120 -23.97 3.72 -3.69
N VAL A 121 -23.08 3.15 -4.50
CA VAL A 121 -22.32 3.88 -5.51
C VAL A 121 -23.10 3.93 -6.83
N THR A 122 -23.28 5.12 -7.40
CA THR A 122 -23.98 5.34 -8.68
C THR A 122 -23.26 4.65 -9.84
N TRP A 123 -24.03 4.07 -10.76
CA TRP A 123 -23.54 3.44 -11.99
C TRP A 123 -23.64 4.38 -13.18
N TYR A 124 -22.59 4.44 -13.99
CA TYR A 124 -22.54 5.10 -15.28
C TYR A 124 -22.13 4.12 -16.37
N THR A 125 -22.61 4.35 -17.59
CA THR A 125 -22.12 3.64 -18.76
C THR A 125 -21.10 4.52 -19.48
N VAL A 126 -19.89 4.00 -19.71
CA VAL A 126 -18.93 4.65 -20.60
C VAL A 126 -18.89 3.87 -21.90
N ASN A 127 -19.35 4.51 -22.98
CA ASN A 127 -19.38 3.91 -24.31
C ASN A 127 -18.01 4.07 -25.01
N LEU A 128 -17.27 2.96 -25.14
CA LEU A 128 -15.97 2.89 -25.79
C LEU A 128 -16.04 3.13 -27.31
N ASP A 129 -17.22 3.04 -27.93
CA ASP A 129 -17.43 3.37 -29.34
C ASP A 129 -17.42 4.89 -29.60
N LEU A 130 -17.59 5.70 -28.55
CA LEU A 130 -17.46 7.15 -28.65
C LEU A 130 -15.99 7.57 -28.77
N PRO A 131 -15.71 8.70 -29.44
CA PRO A 131 -14.41 9.36 -29.37
C PRO A 131 -14.00 9.55 -27.89
N PRO A 132 -12.73 9.30 -27.51
CA PRO A 132 -12.32 9.32 -26.11
C PRO A 132 -12.67 10.62 -25.36
N ALA A 133 -12.53 11.77 -26.02
CA ALA A 133 -12.89 13.08 -25.47
C ALA A 133 -14.39 13.26 -25.13
N LYS A 134 -15.26 12.33 -25.52
CA LYS A 134 -16.70 12.35 -25.21
C LYS A 134 -17.13 11.30 -24.19
N ARG A 135 -16.28 10.32 -23.88
CA ARG A 135 -16.62 9.15 -23.08
C ARG A 135 -17.08 9.45 -21.65
N TRP A 136 -16.57 10.53 -21.06
CA TRP A 136 -16.83 10.91 -19.67
C TRP A 136 -17.84 12.05 -19.51
N THR A 137 -18.48 12.48 -20.61
CA THR A 137 -19.38 13.65 -20.61
C THR A 137 -20.52 13.49 -19.60
N ASP A 138 -21.22 12.36 -19.62
CA ASP A 138 -22.37 12.08 -18.74
C ASP A 138 -21.96 11.91 -17.27
N VAL A 139 -20.75 11.40 -17.02
CA VAL A 139 -20.22 11.33 -15.65
C VAL A 139 -19.93 12.74 -15.14
N MET A 140 -19.36 13.61 -15.99
CA MET A 140 -19.02 14.98 -15.63
C MET A 140 -20.24 15.89 -15.51
N SER A 141 -21.33 15.65 -16.24
CA SER A 141 -22.57 16.43 -16.05
C SER A 141 -23.07 16.37 -14.61
N ASP A 142 -22.93 15.21 -13.99
CA ASP A 142 -23.40 14.96 -12.62
C ASP A 142 -22.34 15.27 -11.55
N LYS A 143 -21.05 15.06 -11.86
CA LYS A 143 -19.96 15.07 -10.88
C LYS A 143 -19.03 16.28 -10.95
N LYS A 144 -19.25 17.22 -11.87
CA LYS A 144 -18.38 18.40 -12.04
C LYS A 144 -18.24 19.23 -10.75
N ASP A 145 -19.31 19.42 -9.98
CA ASP A 145 -19.26 20.25 -8.78
C ASP A 145 -18.49 19.56 -7.64
N ASP A 146 -18.64 18.24 -7.52
CA ASP A 146 -17.82 17.42 -6.62
C ASP A 146 -16.34 17.46 -7.02
N LEU A 147 -16.05 17.42 -8.34
CA LEU A 147 -14.69 17.45 -8.87
C LEU A 147 -14.05 18.82 -8.59
N LEU A 148 -14.76 19.90 -8.86
CA LEU A 148 -14.34 21.27 -8.52
C LEU A 148 -14.08 21.41 -7.02
N GLY A 149 -14.94 20.84 -6.17
CA GLY A 149 -14.76 20.86 -4.73
C GLY A 149 -13.51 20.12 -4.25
N MET A 150 -13.13 19.02 -4.91
CA MET A 150 -11.89 18.30 -4.63
C MET A 150 -10.66 19.08 -5.11
N ILE A 151 -10.71 19.59 -6.34
CA ILE A 151 -9.65 20.43 -6.91
C ILE A 151 -9.40 21.69 -6.08
N GLN A 152 -10.44 22.29 -5.50
CA GLN A 152 -10.28 23.43 -4.61
C GLN A 152 -9.45 23.09 -3.37
N VAL A 153 -9.60 21.89 -2.80
CA VAL A 153 -8.73 21.43 -1.70
C VAL A 153 -7.27 21.31 -2.16
N VAL A 154 -7.03 20.83 -3.39
CA VAL A 154 -5.67 20.79 -3.97
C VAL A 154 -5.10 22.21 -4.09
N ARG A 155 -5.89 23.17 -4.59
CA ARG A 155 -5.49 24.58 -4.71
C ARG A 155 -5.17 25.21 -3.36
N ASP A 156 -6.02 24.98 -2.37
CA ASP A 156 -5.85 25.54 -1.03
C ASP A 156 -4.59 24.99 -0.36
N LEU A 157 -4.33 23.68 -0.51
CA LEU A 157 -3.10 23.07 -0.03
C LEU A 157 -1.88 23.63 -0.78
N ALA A 158 -1.93 23.69 -2.11
CA ALA A 158 -0.85 24.25 -2.92
C ALA A 158 -0.50 25.69 -2.51
N ASN A 159 -1.51 26.53 -2.29
CA ASN A 159 -1.35 27.91 -1.83
C ASN A 159 -0.85 28.00 -0.39
N ALA A 160 -1.24 27.09 0.49
CA ALA A 160 -0.70 27.05 1.85
C ALA A 160 0.80 26.73 1.88
N PHE A 161 1.28 25.85 0.98
CA PHE A 161 2.69 25.51 0.86
C PHE A 161 3.50 26.54 0.05
N VAL A 162 2.91 27.08 -1.03
CA VAL A 162 3.54 28.05 -1.93
C VAL A 162 2.60 29.24 -2.11
N PRO A 163 2.54 30.17 -1.14
CA PRO A 163 1.58 31.30 -1.15
C PRO A 163 1.74 32.25 -2.33
N SER A 164 2.86 32.18 -3.04
CA SER A 164 3.10 32.99 -4.25
C SER A 164 2.20 32.66 -5.45
N GLY A 165 1.42 31.58 -5.40
CA GLY A 165 0.58 31.12 -6.52
C GLY A 165 1.34 30.41 -7.65
N LYS A 166 2.67 30.54 -7.69
CA LYS A 166 3.54 29.95 -8.73
C LYS A 166 3.34 28.45 -8.96
N LEU A 167 3.01 27.68 -7.94
CA LEU A 167 2.75 26.25 -8.09
C LEU A 167 1.51 25.99 -8.96
N LEU A 168 0.45 26.78 -8.76
CA LEU A 168 -0.76 26.71 -9.58
C LEU A 168 -0.48 27.22 -11.00
N ASP A 169 0.29 28.31 -11.15
CA ASP A 169 0.67 28.81 -12.48
C ASP A 169 1.42 27.76 -13.31
N ILE A 170 2.34 27.00 -12.69
CA ILE A 170 3.07 25.90 -13.35
C ILE A 170 2.09 24.78 -13.73
N VAL A 171 1.17 24.42 -12.84
CA VAL A 171 0.15 23.39 -13.13
C VAL A 171 -0.74 23.83 -14.28
N ASP A 172 -1.20 25.07 -14.31
CA ASP A 172 -2.15 25.54 -15.33
C ASP A 172 -1.48 25.81 -16.69
N ARG A 173 -0.22 26.24 -16.71
CA ARG A 173 0.47 26.62 -17.95
C ARG A 173 1.38 25.53 -18.51
N ASP A 174 2.17 24.87 -17.66
CA ASP A 174 3.29 24.04 -18.11
C ASP A 174 2.92 22.55 -18.13
N LEU A 175 2.15 22.07 -17.14
CA LEU A 175 1.73 20.67 -17.06
C LEU A 175 0.88 20.20 -18.28
N PRO A 176 -0.04 21.01 -18.86
CA PRO A 176 -0.79 20.61 -20.04
C PRO A 176 0.08 20.26 -21.25
N LEU A 177 1.30 20.81 -21.34
CA LEU A 177 2.25 20.50 -22.42
C LEU A 177 2.69 19.04 -22.41
N LEU A 178 2.52 18.34 -21.28
CA LEU A 178 2.85 16.94 -21.13
C LEU A 178 1.68 16.00 -21.48
N LEU A 179 0.47 16.53 -21.68
CA LEU A 179 -0.72 15.71 -21.92
C LEU A 179 -0.57 14.80 -23.15
N ASP A 180 -0.07 15.35 -24.26
CA ASP A 180 0.06 14.61 -25.53
C ASP A 180 1.17 13.55 -25.48
N THR A 181 1.92 13.50 -24.39
CA THR A 181 2.92 12.46 -24.13
C THR A 181 2.34 11.25 -23.37
N LEU A 182 1.09 11.36 -22.89
CA LEU A 182 0.34 10.22 -22.37
C LEU A 182 -0.18 9.37 -23.53
N PRO A 183 -0.26 8.03 -23.34
CA PRO A 183 -0.76 7.15 -24.39
C PRO A 183 -2.24 7.42 -24.69
N PHE A 184 -2.62 7.24 -25.95
CA PHE A 184 -4.02 7.12 -26.34
C PHE A 184 -4.65 5.89 -25.66
N PRO A 185 -5.91 5.93 -25.19
CA PRO A 185 -6.88 7.03 -25.30
C PRO A 185 -6.84 8.05 -24.14
N PHE A 186 -5.95 7.87 -23.15
CA PHE A 186 -6.00 8.56 -21.87
C PHE A 186 -5.85 10.08 -21.99
N ASN A 187 -4.96 10.55 -22.88
CA ASN A 187 -4.76 11.97 -23.15
C ASN A 187 -6.06 12.67 -23.58
N GLU A 188 -6.81 12.03 -24.49
CA GLU A 188 -8.06 12.58 -25.03
C GLU A 188 -9.22 12.45 -24.04
N GLU A 189 -9.28 11.37 -23.24
CA GLU A 189 -10.26 11.28 -22.15
C GLU A 189 -10.06 12.40 -21.11
N ILE A 190 -8.82 12.70 -20.72
CA ILE A 190 -8.47 13.80 -19.81
C ILE A 190 -8.87 15.16 -20.41
N ARG A 191 -8.60 15.37 -21.71
CA ARG A 191 -9.04 16.59 -22.42
C ARG A 191 -10.56 16.74 -22.39
N GLY A 192 -11.28 15.64 -22.63
CA GLY A 192 -12.74 15.59 -22.55
C GLY A 192 -13.30 15.94 -21.18
N ILE A 193 -12.70 15.40 -20.12
CA ILE A 193 -13.06 15.69 -18.72
C ILE A 193 -12.90 17.17 -18.41
N SER A 194 -11.75 17.77 -18.78
CA SER A 194 -11.51 19.21 -18.59
C SER A 194 -12.59 20.05 -19.30
N ALA A 195 -12.89 19.73 -20.56
CA ALA A 195 -13.91 20.45 -21.32
C ALA A 195 -15.33 20.31 -20.73
N ALA A 196 -15.70 19.11 -20.27
CA ALA A 196 -17.04 18.84 -19.74
C ALA A 196 -17.25 19.37 -18.31
N SER A 197 -16.20 19.40 -17.49
CA SER A 197 -16.27 19.87 -16.10
C SER A 197 -16.00 21.37 -15.95
N GLY A 198 -15.29 21.99 -16.89
CA GLY A 198 -14.78 23.37 -16.77
C GLY A 198 -13.52 23.50 -15.89
N VAL A 199 -12.98 22.39 -15.38
CA VAL A 199 -11.72 22.38 -14.63
C VAL A 199 -10.54 22.59 -15.59
N PRO A 200 -9.55 23.44 -15.25
CA PRO A 200 -8.33 23.60 -16.03
C PRO A 200 -7.64 22.27 -16.35
N LEU A 201 -7.19 22.13 -17.60
CA LEU A 201 -6.62 20.88 -18.12
C LEU A 201 -5.42 20.38 -17.29
N GLY A 202 -4.58 21.31 -16.84
CA GLY A 202 -3.42 21.01 -16.00
C GLY A 202 -3.81 20.38 -14.67
N GLU A 203 -4.88 20.86 -14.05
CA GLU A 203 -5.37 20.33 -12.77
C GLU A 203 -6.04 18.96 -12.93
N VAL A 204 -6.78 18.72 -14.02
CA VAL A 204 -7.31 17.38 -14.33
C VAL A 204 -6.16 16.39 -14.60
N LEU A 205 -5.14 16.81 -15.33
CA LEU A 205 -3.94 16.01 -15.56
C LEU A 205 -3.21 15.74 -14.23
N LEU A 206 -3.03 16.75 -13.38
CA LEU A 206 -2.44 16.60 -12.06
C LEU A 206 -3.19 15.56 -11.23
N PHE A 207 -4.54 15.63 -11.20
CA PHE A 207 -5.37 14.64 -10.50
C PHE A 207 -5.08 13.21 -10.98
N ASN A 208 -4.93 13.01 -12.29
CA ASN A 208 -4.62 11.69 -12.86
C ASN A 208 -3.20 11.20 -12.57
N ILE A 209 -2.24 12.11 -12.36
CA ILE A 209 -0.87 11.79 -11.95
C ILE A 209 -0.80 11.49 -10.44
N PHE A 210 -1.55 12.23 -9.63
CA PHE A 210 -1.43 12.26 -8.18
C PHE A 210 -1.86 10.96 -7.49
N TYR A 211 -2.76 10.18 -8.11
CA TYR A 211 -3.17 8.88 -7.59
C TYR A 211 -2.03 7.86 -7.46
N GLU A 212 -0.93 8.05 -8.17
CA GLU A 212 0.19 7.09 -8.23
C GLU A 212 1.16 7.23 -7.05
N VAL A 213 0.81 8.02 -6.03
CA VAL A 213 1.74 8.40 -4.96
C VAL A 213 1.12 8.36 -3.55
N PHE A 214 -0.21 8.42 -3.42
CA PHE A 214 -0.89 8.59 -2.11
C PHE A 214 -2.06 7.63 -1.86
N THR A 215 -2.02 6.41 -2.39
CA THR A 215 -3.02 5.38 -2.08
C THR A 215 -2.50 4.41 -1.03
N ALA A 216 -3.39 4.00 -0.12
CA ALA A 216 -3.22 2.86 0.76
C ALA A 216 -4.40 1.90 0.53
N CYS A 217 -4.17 0.61 0.75
CA CYS A 217 -5.08 -0.40 0.23
C CYS A 217 -5.08 -1.64 1.12
N THR A 218 -6.20 -2.35 1.18
CA THR A 218 -6.22 -3.77 1.55
C THR A 218 -6.99 -4.51 0.47
N SER A 219 -6.43 -5.59 -0.07
CA SER A 219 -7.01 -6.41 -1.14
C SER A 219 -6.85 -7.89 -0.80
N VAL A 220 -7.86 -8.69 -1.15
CA VAL A 220 -7.89 -10.12 -0.86
C VAL A 220 -8.52 -10.89 -2.02
N VAL A 221 -7.89 -11.99 -2.41
CA VAL A 221 -8.50 -13.04 -3.25
C VAL A 221 -8.59 -14.30 -2.41
N ALA A 222 -9.78 -14.88 -2.33
CA ALA A 222 -10.03 -16.10 -1.55
C ALA A 222 -10.81 -17.12 -2.38
N GLU A 223 -10.53 -18.40 -2.13
CA GLU A 223 -11.22 -19.53 -2.74
C GLU A 223 -11.97 -20.33 -1.67
N ASP A 224 -13.27 -20.58 -1.89
CA ASP A 224 -14.05 -21.43 -0.97
C ASP A 224 -13.76 -22.93 -1.15
N SER A 225 -14.48 -23.75 -0.38
CA SER A 225 -14.39 -25.21 -0.46
C SER A 225 -14.87 -25.80 -1.79
N ASN A 226 -15.72 -25.07 -2.53
CA ASN A 226 -16.29 -25.47 -3.82
C ASN A 226 -15.46 -24.99 -5.02
N GLY A 227 -14.40 -24.21 -4.77
CA GLY A 227 -13.54 -23.64 -5.81
C GLY A 227 -14.01 -22.30 -6.35
N HIS A 228 -15.02 -21.67 -5.74
CA HIS A 228 -15.43 -20.32 -6.13
C HIS A 228 -14.43 -19.28 -5.63
N LEU A 229 -14.09 -18.34 -6.51
CA LEU A 229 -13.21 -17.23 -6.19
C LEU A 229 -14.00 -15.98 -5.83
N PHE A 230 -13.54 -15.31 -4.77
CA PHE A 230 -14.02 -14.01 -4.33
C PHE A 230 -12.84 -13.04 -4.28
N HIS A 231 -13.06 -11.81 -4.73
CA HIS A 231 -12.04 -10.77 -4.70
C HIS A 231 -12.62 -9.51 -4.08
N ALA A 232 -12.05 -9.01 -3.00
CA ALA A 232 -12.56 -7.83 -2.32
C ALA A 232 -11.43 -6.88 -1.92
N ARG A 233 -11.74 -5.59 -1.77
CA ARG A 233 -10.76 -4.57 -1.41
C ARG A 233 -11.34 -3.35 -0.70
N ASN A 234 -10.54 -2.73 0.18
CA ASN A 234 -10.72 -1.36 0.70
C ASN A 234 -9.74 -0.42 0.00
N LEU A 235 -10.25 0.65 -0.60
CA LEU A 235 -9.47 1.72 -1.22
C LEU A 235 -9.36 2.87 -0.24
N ASP A 236 -8.14 3.11 0.23
CA ASP A 236 -7.83 4.19 1.14
C ASP A 236 -7.09 5.30 0.37
N PHE A 237 -7.66 6.49 0.29
CA PHE A 237 -7.08 7.59 -0.49
C PHE A 237 -7.28 8.94 0.21
N GLY A 238 -6.40 9.90 -0.05
CA GLY A 238 -6.46 11.23 0.57
C GLY A 238 -5.59 11.40 1.83
N LEU A 239 -4.75 10.42 2.15
CA LEU A 239 -3.86 10.48 3.29
C LEU A 239 -2.87 11.67 3.14
N PHE A 240 -2.69 12.44 4.22
CA PHE A 240 -1.77 13.59 4.31
C PHE A 240 -2.15 14.86 3.53
N MET A 241 -3.35 14.93 2.93
CA MET A 241 -3.82 16.12 2.21
C MET A 241 -4.90 16.88 2.99
N GLY A 242 -4.45 17.60 4.02
CA GLY A 242 -5.29 18.46 4.85
C GLY A 242 -6.06 17.68 5.93
N TRP A 243 -5.89 18.08 7.18
CA TRP A 243 -6.58 17.48 8.33
C TRP A 243 -7.63 18.44 8.89
N ASP A 244 -8.89 17.98 8.94
CA ASP A 244 -9.95 18.68 9.65
C ASP A 244 -9.92 18.31 11.13
N VAL A 245 -9.40 19.22 11.96
CA VAL A 245 -9.31 19.02 13.42
C VAL A 245 -10.67 18.85 14.06
N ARG A 246 -11.72 19.50 13.54
CA ARG A 246 -13.07 19.46 14.12
C ARG A 246 -13.74 18.12 13.85
N ASN A 247 -13.72 17.70 12.60
CA ASN A 247 -14.36 16.44 12.18
C ASN A 247 -13.45 15.22 12.36
N LYS A 248 -12.17 15.45 12.67
CA LYS A 248 -11.13 14.43 12.78
C LYS A 248 -11.07 13.57 11.51
N SER A 249 -11.07 14.20 10.34
CA SER A 249 -11.08 13.54 9.03
C SER A 249 -10.07 14.19 8.08
N TRP A 250 -9.71 13.46 7.02
CA TRP A 250 -8.84 13.98 5.96
C TRP A 250 -9.69 14.70 4.93
N LEU A 251 -9.41 15.99 4.71
CA LEU A 251 -10.18 16.86 3.81
C LEU A 251 -10.29 16.26 2.41
N MET A 252 -9.16 15.81 1.87
CA MET A 252 -9.12 15.18 0.55
C MET A 252 -9.99 13.93 0.51
N THR A 253 -9.86 13.01 1.48
CA THR A 253 -10.69 11.80 1.56
C THR A 253 -12.18 12.12 1.54
N GLU A 254 -12.62 13.12 2.30
CA GLU A 254 -14.03 13.54 2.33
C GLU A 254 -14.51 14.04 0.96
N LYS A 255 -13.66 14.75 0.21
CA LYS A 255 -13.98 15.25 -1.15
C LYS A 255 -13.91 14.18 -2.23
N LEU A 256 -13.19 13.09 -1.99
CA LEU A 256 -13.09 11.97 -2.92
C LEU A 256 -14.29 11.03 -2.86
N ARG A 257 -14.89 10.85 -1.68
CA ARG A 257 -16.06 9.98 -1.50
C ARG A 257 -17.24 10.27 -2.45
N PRO A 258 -17.68 11.53 -2.65
CA PRO A 258 -18.77 11.79 -3.60
C PRO A 258 -18.37 11.57 -5.06
N LEU A 259 -17.07 11.55 -5.38
CA LEU A 259 -16.54 11.24 -6.70
C LEU A 259 -16.48 9.73 -6.99
N VAL A 260 -16.65 8.85 -6.00
CA VAL A 260 -16.66 7.40 -6.22
C VAL A 260 -17.84 7.03 -7.12
N VAL A 261 -17.54 6.37 -8.25
CA VAL A 261 -18.53 5.92 -9.24
C VAL A 261 -18.24 4.49 -9.69
N ASN A 262 -19.30 3.73 -9.96
CA ASN A 262 -19.22 2.49 -10.72
C ASN A 262 -19.34 2.83 -12.21
N VAL A 263 -18.54 2.19 -13.03
CA VAL A 263 -18.53 2.39 -14.47
C VAL A 263 -18.64 1.06 -15.19
N ASP A 264 -19.65 0.94 -16.06
CA ASP A 264 -19.79 -0.15 -17.02
C ASP A 264 -19.22 0.32 -18.36
N PHE A 265 -18.03 -0.18 -18.71
CA PHE A 265 -17.39 0.15 -19.98
C PHE A 265 -17.94 -0.77 -21.07
N GLN A 266 -18.63 -0.18 -22.03
CA GLN A 266 -19.32 -0.94 -23.08
C GLN A 266 -18.72 -0.67 -24.46
N ARG A 267 -18.68 -1.70 -25.29
CA ARG A 267 -18.33 -1.62 -26.71
C ARG A 267 -19.39 -2.39 -27.49
N ASN A 268 -19.95 -1.79 -28.53
CA ASN A 268 -21.10 -2.33 -29.26
C ASN A 268 -22.28 -2.70 -28.33
N ASN A 269 -22.57 -1.83 -27.34
CA ASN A 269 -23.62 -2.04 -26.33
C ASN A 269 -23.47 -3.33 -25.49
N LYS A 270 -22.24 -3.83 -25.35
CA LYS A 270 -21.90 -4.98 -24.51
C LYS A 270 -20.83 -4.58 -23.50
N THR A 271 -20.99 -4.96 -22.24
CA THR A 271 -19.96 -4.81 -21.21
C THR A 271 -18.67 -5.48 -21.66
N VAL A 272 -17.59 -4.70 -21.71
CA VAL A 272 -16.22 -5.19 -21.82
C VAL A 272 -15.69 -5.47 -20.42
N PHE A 273 -15.73 -4.46 -19.55
CA PHE A 273 -15.37 -4.60 -18.15
C PHE A 273 -16.16 -3.62 -17.28
N LYS A 274 -16.20 -3.89 -15.98
CA LYS A 274 -16.79 -3.00 -14.99
C LYS A 274 -15.71 -2.55 -14.01
N SER A 275 -15.80 -1.34 -13.52
CA SER A 275 -14.79 -0.79 -12.61
C SER A 275 -15.38 0.18 -11.63
N THR A 276 -14.63 0.42 -10.56
CA THR A 276 -14.85 1.56 -9.69
C THR A 276 -13.67 2.47 -9.69
N SER A 277 -14.01 3.73 -9.88
CA SER A 277 -13.09 4.82 -10.09
C SER A 277 -13.61 6.06 -9.37
N PHE A 278 -12.84 7.12 -9.50
CA PHE A 278 -13.28 8.46 -9.17
C PHE A 278 -13.67 9.19 -10.46
N ALA A 279 -14.78 9.90 -10.44
CA ALA A 279 -15.17 10.78 -11.52
C ALA A 279 -14.05 11.80 -11.76
N GLY A 280 -13.55 11.88 -13.01
CA GLY A 280 -12.39 12.68 -13.38
C GLY A 280 -11.07 11.90 -13.49
N TYR A 281 -11.06 10.62 -13.09
CA TYR A 281 -9.90 9.73 -13.17
C TYR A 281 -10.06 8.65 -14.26
N VAL A 282 -9.14 8.63 -15.23
CA VAL A 282 -9.24 7.77 -16.43
C VAL A 282 -8.53 6.42 -16.30
N GLY A 283 -7.63 6.29 -15.31
CA GLY A 283 -7.03 5.02 -14.93
C GLY A 283 -7.95 4.18 -14.04
N MET A 284 -7.67 2.89 -13.86
CA MET A 284 -8.55 1.97 -13.09
C MET A 284 -7.80 1.31 -11.94
N LEU A 285 -8.25 1.49 -10.70
CA LEU A 285 -7.61 0.86 -9.54
C LEU A 285 -8.27 -0.47 -9.15
N THR A 286 -9.47 -0.72 -9.64
CA THR A 286 -10.35 -1.78 -9.18
C THR A 286 -11.32 -2.14 -10.30
N GLY A 287 -11.39 -3.40 -10.72
CA GLY A 287 -12.30 -3.80 -11.79
C GLY A 287 -12.46 -5.29 -11.98
N ILE A 288 -13.43 -5.65 -12.82
CA ILE A 288 -13.74 -7.01 -13.25
C ILE A 288 -13.91 -7.01 -14.76
N HIS A 289 -13.20 -7.92 -15.43
CA HIS A 289 -13.55 -8.35 -16.77
C HIS A 289 -14.50 -9.56 -16.61
N PRO A 290 -15.81 -9.42 -16.88
CA PRO A 290 -16.78 -10.48 -16.67
C PRO A 290 -16.32 -11.78 -17.31
N HIS A 291 -16.51 -12.88 -16.59
CA HIS A 291 -16.18 -14.23 -17.05
C HIS A 291 -14.68 -14.52 -17.31
N ALA A 292 -13.77 -13.57 -17.03
CA ALA A 292 -12.33 -13.77 -17.23
C ALA A 292 -11.54 -13.58 -15.93
N PHE A 293 -11.50 -12.36 -15.38
CA PHE A 293 -10.69 -12.06 -14.20
C PHE A 293 -11.17 -10.80 -13.46
N THR A 294 -10.67 -10.62 -12.25
CA THR A 294 -10.83 -9.46 -11.36
C THR A 294 -9.46 -8.91 -11.02
N LEU A 295 -9.32 -7.58 -10.99
CA LEU A 295 -8.05 -6.90 -10.80
C LEU A 295 -8.19 -5.75 -9.81
N THR A 296 -7.32 -5.72 -8.81
CA THR A 296 -7.14 -4.58 -7.92
C THR A 296 -5.66 -4.23 -7.83
N MET A 297 -5.37 -2.96 -7.57
CA MET A 297 -4.00 -2.45 -7.44
C MET A 297 -3.81 -1.77 -6.09
N ASN A 298 -2.67 -2.07 -5.47
CA ASN A 298 -2.21 -1.42 -4.25
C ASN A 298 -0.86 -0.74 -4.50
N GLU A 299 -0.68 0.44 -3.89
CA GLU A 299 0.60 1.15 -3.91
C GLU A 299 1.72 0.36 -3.24
N ARG A 300 2.93 0.44 -3.80
CA ARG A 300 4.13 -0.14 -3.21
C ARG A 300 5.23 0.89 -3.06
N PHE A 301 5.63 1.14 -1.81
CA PHE A 301 6.69 2.09 -1.50
C PHE A 301 8.09 1.52 -1.74
N SER A 302 8.95 2.30 -2.40
CA SER A 302 10.35 1.98 -2.69
C SER A 302 11.16 3.27 -2.80
N LEU A 303 12.48 3.19 -2.55
CA LEU A 303 13.40 4.30 -2.85
C LEU A 303 13.45 4.59 -4.36
N ASP A 304 13.47 3.52 -5.17
CA ASP A 304 13.19 3.61 -6.62
C ASP A 304 11.68 3.57 -6.85
N GLY A 305 11.01 4.66 -6.44
CA GLY A 305 9.56 4.82 -6.40
C GLY A 305 9.00 5.67 -7.54
N GLY A 306 7.70 6.02 -7.42
CA GLY A 306 6.99 6.79 -8.45
C GLY A 306 7.59 8.16 -8.76
N TYR A 307 8.20 8.85 -7.80
CA TYR A 307 8.86 10.14 -8.04
C TYR A 307 9.97 10.06 -9.08
N ILE A 308 10.80 9.01 -9.03
CA ILE A 308 11.87 8.82 -10.03
C ILE A 308 11.24 8.53 -11.39
N GLY A 309 10.19 7.71 -11.45
CA GLY A 309 9.46 7.45 -12.68
C GLY A 309 8.83 8.69 -13.31
N ILE A 310 8.18 9.53 -12.50
CA ILE A 310 7.58 10.79 -12.94
C ILE A 310 8.67 11.74 -13.46
N MET A 311 9.80 11.88 -12.74
CA MET A 311 10.91 12.71 -13.19
C MET A 311 11.52 12.20 -14.50
N GLU A 312 11.75 10.89 -14.63
CA GLU A 312 12.20 10.29 -15.89
C GLU A 312 11.22 10.57 -17.04
N TRP A 313 9.92 10.46 -16.79
CA TRP A 313 8.87 10.72 -17.78
C TRP A 313 8.82 12.21 -18.20
N ILE A 314 8.95 13.14 -17.25
CA ILE A 314 9.05 14.59 -17.52
C ILE A 314 10.27 14.87 -18.40
N LEU A 315 11.42 14.25 -18.08
CA LEU A 315 12.68 14.39 -18.82
C LEU A 315 12.72 13.62 -20.16
N GLY A 316 11.61 12.98 -20.55
CA GLY A 316 11.44 12.38 -21.87
C GLY A 316 11.66 10.86 -21.95
N LYS A 317 12.01 10.19 -20.85
CA LYS A 317 12.12 8.73 -20.78
C LYS A 317 10.75 8.13 -20.44
N ARG A 318 9.98 7.81 -21.49
CA ARG A 318 8.55 7.43 -21.41
C ARG A 318 8.26 5.99 -21.82
N ASP A 319 9.20 5.08 -21.56
CA ASP A 319 9.09 3.65 -21.90
C ASP A 319 8.39 2.81 -20.82
N GLY A 320 8.05 3.40 -19.68
CA GLY A 320 7.20 2.81 -18.65
C GLY A 320 5.73 3.22 -18.80
N MET A 321 4.83 2.39 -18.26
CA MET A 321 3.40 2.66 -18.21
C MET A 321 2.98 3.13 -16.82
N TRP A 322 2.04 4.08 -16.75
CA TRP A 322 1.36 4.46 -15.51
C TRP A 322 0.59 3.25 -14.98
N MET A 323 0.63 2.99 -13.67
CA MET A 323 0.13 1.72 -13.12
C MET A 323 -1.39 1.60 -13.31
N SER A 324 -2.11 2.70 -13.11
CA SER A 324 -3.55 2.80 -13.34
C SER A 324 -3.96 2.73 -14.82
N PHE A 325 -3.06 3.10 -15.73
CA PHE A 325 -3.31 2.97 -17.17
C PHE A 325 -3.06 1.54 -17.62
N LEU A 326 -2.05 0.87 -17.09
CA LEU A 326 -1.81 -0.55 -17.37
C LEU A 326 -3.00 -1.40 -16.93
N THR A 327 -3.47 -1.21 -15.71
CA THR A 327 -4.65 -1.90 -15.16
C THR A 327 -5.91 -1.64 -16.00
N ARG A 328 -6.16 -0.39 -16.43
CA ARG A 328 -7.22 -0.06 -17.39
C ARG A 328 -7.04 -0.81 -18.71
N SER A 329 -5.86 -0.77 -19.31
CA SER A 329 -5.58 -1.44 -20.58
C SER A 329 -5.68 -2.97 -20.49
N VAL A 330 -5.32 -3.56 -19.35
CA VAL A 330 -5.50 -4.99 -19.08
C VAL A 330 -6.98 -5.32 -18.96
N LEU A 331 -7.75 -4.58 -18.16
CA LEU A 331 -9.20 -4.77 -18.03
C LEU A 331 -9.94 -4.60 -19.37
N GLU A 332 -9.49 -3.69 -20.23
CA GLU A 332 -10.16 -3.42 -21.51
C GLU A 332 -9.79 -4.41 -22.62
N ASN A 333 -8.58 -4.99 -22.58
CA ASN A 333 -8.03 -5.74 -23.73
C ASN A 333 -7.53 -7.16 -23.43
N ALA A 334 -7.23 -7.52 -22.18
CA ALA A 334 -6.85 -8.89 -21.88
C ALA A 334 -8.10 -9.78 -21.82
N THR A 335 -7.97 -11.01 -22.32
CA THR A 335 -9.09 -11.94 -22.51
C THR A 335 -9.10 -13.09 -21.51
N SER A 336 -8.03 -13.23 -20.71
CA SER A 336 -7.87 -14.32 -19.74
C SER A 336 -7.04 -13.89 -18.53
N TYR A 337 -7.15 -14.66 -17.44
CA TYR A 337 -6.32 -14.49 -16.24
C TYR A 337 -4.82 -14.62 -16.56
N GLU A 338 -4.40 -15.60 -17.36
CA GLU A 338 -2.97 -15.78 -17.68
C GLU A 338 -2.42 -14.64 -18.53
N GLU A 339 -3.17 -14.17 -19.51
CA GLU A 339 -2.78 -12.99 -20.31
C GLU A 339 -2.68 -11.74 -19.42
N ALA A 340 -3.64 -11.54 -18.51
CA ALA A 340 -3.61 -10.44 -17.55
C ALA A 340 -2.38 -10.55 -16.63
N LYS A 341 -2.13 -11.73 -16.05
CA LYS A 341 -0.97 -12.02 -15.20
C LYS A 341 0.35 -11.75 -15.93
N GLN A 342 0.47 -12.17 -17.19
CA GLN A 342 1.64 -11.93 -18.01
C GLN A 342 1.87 -10.42 -18.23
N LYS A 343 0.85 -9.69 -18.70
CA LYS A 343 0.96 -8.23 -18.91
C LYS A 343 1.32 -7.49 -17.62
N LEU A 344 0.64 -7.83 -16.52
CA LEU A 344 0.87 -7.22 -15.21
C LEU A 344 2.22 -7.57 -14.59
N SER A 345 2.87 -8.67 -14.97
CA SER A 345 4.20 -9.06 -14.47
C SER A 345 5.35 -8.50 -15.31
N GLN A 346 5.12 -8.26 -16.60
CA GLN A 346 6.19 -7.96 -17.56
C GLN A 346 6.23 -6.49 -18.02
N THR A 347 5.11 -5.76 -18.01
CA THR A 347 5.09 -4.37 -18.47
C THR A 347 5.89 -3.47 -17.53
N LYS A 348 6.83 -2.69 -18.07
CA LYS A 348 7.58 -1.67 -17.34
C LYS A 348 6.63 -0.60 -16.78
N LEU A 349 6.85 -0.17 -15.55
CA LEU A 349 6.03 0.78 -14.82
C LEU A 349 6.80 2.06 -14.48
N LEU A 350 6.07 3.16 -14.28
CA LEU A 350 6.63 4.38 -13.70
C LEU A 350 6.90 4.21 -12.20
N ALA A 351 6.03 3.49 -11.49
CA ALA A 351 6.11 3.28 -10.06
C ALA A 351 6.00 1.77 -9.72
N PRO A 352 6.53 1.34 -8.56
CA PRO A 352 6.28 0.00 -8.04
C PRO A 352 4.82 -0.20 -7.63
N ALA A 353 4.30 -1.42 -7.74
CA ALA A 353 2.92 -1.73 -7.39
C ALA A 353 2.78 -3.14 -6.81
N TYR A 354 1.64 -3.41 -6.19
CA TYR A 354 1.09 -4.76 -6.07
C TYR A 354 -0.13 -4.86 -6.98
N PHE A 355 -0.14 -5.87 -7.86
CA PHE A 355 -1.35 -6.24 -8.59
C PHE A 355 -1.93 -7.49 -7.98
N ILE A 356 -3.18 -7.40 -7.52
CA ILE A 356 -3.91 -8.53 -6.98
C ILE A 356 -4.88 -8.96 -8.07
N LEU A 357 -4.78 -10.21 -8.49
CA LEU A 357 -5.49 -10.75 -9.65
C LEU A 357 -6.21 -12.03 -9.26
N GLY A 358 -7.51 -12.11 -9.53
CA GLY A 358 -8.31 -13.32 -9.38
C GLY A 358 -8.90 -13.75 -10.73
N GLY A 359 -8.82 -15.04 -11.06
CA GLY A 359 -9.31 -15.60 -12.33
C GLY A 359 -10.71 -16.19 -12.21
N ASN A 360 -10.97 -17.22 -13.02
CA ASN A 360 -12.26 -17.86 -13.14
C ASN A 360 -12.29 -19.35 -12.79
N GLN A 361 -11.13 -19.91 -12.47
CA GLN A 361 -10.94 -21.30 -12.11
C GLN A 361 -10.25 -21.42 -10.76
N THR A 362 -10.46 -22.55 -10.09
CA THR A 362 -9.75 -22.95 -8.87
C THR A 362 -8.24 -22.69 -8.98
N GLY A 363 -7.64 -22.11 -7.94
CA GLY A 363 -6.22 -21.76 -7.90
C GLY A 363 -5.83 -20.48 -8.63
N GLN A 364 -6.71 -19.88 -9.45
CA GLN A 364 -6.40 -18.62 -10.14
C GLN A 364 -6.56 -17.41 -9.20
N GLY A 365 -5.59 -17.21 -8.32
CA GLY A 365 -5.51 -16.01 -7.50
C GLY A 365 -4.06 -15.73 -7.16
N CYS A 366 -3.60 -14.50 -7.37
CA CYS A 366 -2.23 -14.14 -7.04
C CYS A 366 -2.06 -12.67 -6.63
N VAL A 367 -0.94 -12.41 -5.95
CA VAL A 367 -0.38 -11.08 -5.71
C VAL A 367 0.93 -10.99 -6.51
N ILE A 368 1.00 -10.08 -7.47
CA ILE A 368 2.18 -9.80 -8.26
C ILE A 368 2.87 -8.59 -7.63
N THR A 369 4.02 -8.81 -7.00
CA THR A 369 4.82 -7.74 -6.40
C THR A 369 5.78 -7.16 -7.44
N ARG A 370 5.60 -5.89 -7.80
CA ARG A 370 6.33 -5.24 -8.89
C ARG A 370 7.30 -4.19 -8.37
N SER A 371 8.52 -4.20 -8.92
CA SER A 371 9.31 -2.96 -9.04
C SER A 371 8.90 -2.23 -10.33
N ARG A 372 9.51 -1.08 -10.59
CA ARG A 372 9.33 -0.35 -11.86
C ARG A 372 9.66 -1.22 -13.09
N VAL A 373 10.55 -2.20 -12.97
CA VAL A 373 11.09 -2.95 -14.12
C VAL A 373 10.97 -4.47 -14.01
N LEU A 374 10.79 -5.03 -12.80
CA LEU A 374 10.76 -6.48 -12.57
C LEU A 374 9.49 -6.90 -11.84
N SER A 375 9.11 -8.16 -12.01
CA SER A 375 8.30 -8.89 -11.05
C SER A 375 9.22 -9.45 -9.98
N LEU A 376 9.09 -8.96 -8.75
CA LEU A 376 9.92 -9.38 -7.62
C LEU A 376 9.44 -10.72 -7.05
N ASP A 377 8.12 -10.93 -7.04
CA ASP A 377 7.48 -12.16 -6.58
C ASP A 377 6.07 -12.28 -7.18
N ILE A 378 5.61 -13.51 -7.37
CA ILE A 378 4.24 -13.84 -7.74
C ILE A 378 3.71 -14.83 -6.70
N TRP A 379 2.94 -14.33 -5.76
CA TRP A 379 2.42 -15.09 -4.63
C TRP A 379 1.03 -15.62 -4.95
N GLU A 380 0.96 -16.91 -5.32
CA GLU A 380 -0.30 -17.54 -5.76
C GLU A 380 -1.04 -18.24 -4.62
N LEU A 381 -2.35 -18.44 -4.81
CA LEU A 381 -3.12 -19.44 -4.10
C LEU A 381 -2.46 -20.81 -4.29
N ASP A 382 -2.41 -21.59 -3.22
CA ASP A 382 -1.82 -22.93 -3.27
C ASP A 382 -2.53 -23.83 -2.26
N ARG A 383 -3.43 -24.66 -2.79
CA ARG A 383 -4.20 -25.62 -1.98
C ARG A 383 -3.33 -26.70 -1.34
N THR A 384 -2.20 -27.04 -1.95
CA THR A 384 -1.28 -28.07 -1.42
C THR A 384 -0.59 -27.59 -0.15
N LEU A 385 -0.37 -26.28 -0.04
CA LEU A 385 0.17 -25.60 1.13
C LEU A 385 -0.93 -25.07 2.07
N GLY A 386 -2.20 -25.41 1.83
CA GLY A 386 -3.33 -24.92 2.62
C GLY A 386 -3.63 -23.43 2.44
N ARG A 387 -3.07 -22.76 1.42
CA ARG A 387 -3.25 -21.34 1.13
C ARG A 387 -4.48 -21.12 0.26
N TRP A 388 -5.60 -20.88 0.91
CA TRP A 388 -6.91 -20.64 0.30
C TRP A 388 -7.26 -19.16 0.12
N TYR A 389 -6.40 -18.25 0.58
CA TYR A 389 -6.47 -16.83 0.26
C TYR A 389 -5.07 -16.23 0.10
N VAL A 390 -4.99 -15.16 -0.67
CA VAL A 390 -3.87 -14.22 -0.70
C VAL A 390 -4.38 -12.84 -0.32
N LEU A 391 -3.65 -12.15 0.54
CA LEU A 391 -4.03 -10.84 1.09
C LEU A 391 -2.85 -9.89 1.01
N GLU A 392 -3.08 -8.73 0.42
CA GLU A 392 -2.06 -7.70 0.26
C GLU A 392 -2.54 -6.34 0.77
N THR A 393 -1.63 -5.63 1.44
CA THR A 393 -1.82 -4.25 1.88
C THR A 393 -0.88 -3.34 1.08
N ASN A 394 0.16 -2.77 1.71
CA ASN A 394 1.12 -1.88 1.06
C ASN A 394 2.58 -2.22 1.41
N TYR A 395 2.84 -3.45 1.86
CA TYR A 395 4.16 -3.91 2.31
C TYR A 395 4.50 -5.22 1.63
N ASP A 396 5.78 -5.56 1.45
CA ASP A 396 6.11 -6.86 0.84
C ASP A 396 5.65 -8.00 1.78
N HIS A 397 5.08 -9.09 1.24
CA HIS A 397 4.55 -10.18 2.08
C HIS A 397 5.63 -10.91 2.90
N TRP A 398 6.88 -10.92 2.42
CA TRP A 398 8.04 -11.46 3.12
C TRP A 398 8.70 -10.49 4.11
N LYS A 399 8.11 -9.30 4.33
CA LYS A 399 8.58 -8.32 5.31
C LYS A 399 7.50 -8.07 6.36
N GLU A 400 7.94 -7.65 7.54
CA GLU A 400 7.05 -7.12 8.55
C GLU A 400 6.39 -5.82 8.03
N PRO A 401 5.08 -5.64 8.27
CA PRO A 401 4.41 -4.38 7.99
C PRO A 401 4.98 -3.26 8.87
N LEU A 402 4.78 -2.01 8.46
CA LEU A 402 5.13 -0.88 9.31
C LEU A 402 4.34 -0.98 10.62
N PHE A 403 5.01 -0.87 11.76
CA PHE A 403 4.41 -1.07 13.08
C PHE A 403 3.27 -0.08 13.44
N LEU A 404 3.11 0.98 12.64
CA LEU A 404 2.06 2.00 12.76
C LEU A 404 0.91 1.78 11.75
N ASP A 405 1.08 0.89 10.77
CA ASP A 405 0.09 0.54 9.75
C ASP A 405 0.08 -0.97 9.49
N ASP A 406 -0.22 -1.77 10.52
CA ASP A 406 -0.42 -3.20 10.35
C ASP A 406 -1.89 -3.54 10.12
N ARG A 407 -2.37 -3.35 8.88
CA ARG A 407 -3.68 -3.84 8.43
C ARG A 407 -3.66 -5.32 8.05
N ARG A 408 -2.48 -5.86 7.69
CA ARG A 408 -2.31 -7.24 7.22
C ARG A 408 -2.63 -8.24 8.34
N THR A 409 -1.98 -8.12 9.50
CA THR A 409 -2.14 -9.06 10.62
C THR A 409 -3.60 -9.20 11.09
N PRO A 410 -4.34 -8.11 11.37
CA PRO A 410 -5.75 -8.21 11.79
C PRO A 410 -6.65 -8.75 10.67
N ALA A 411 -6.41 -8.38 9.41
CA ALA A 411 -7.18 -8.93 8.29
C ALA A 411 -6.96 -10.45 8.16
N MET A 412 -5.72 -10.92 8.24
CA MET A 412 -5.40 -12.36 8.23
C MET A 412 -5.98 -13.09 9.44
N LYS A 413 -5.98 -12.48 10.64
CA LYS A 413 -6.68 -13.01 11.82
C LYS A 413 -8.16 -13.26 11.50
N CYS A 414 -8.85 -12.28 10.91
CA CYS A 414 -10.28 -12.40 10.59
C CYS A 414 -10.56 -13.36 9.43
N MET A 415 -9.67 -13.45 8.42
CA MET A 415 -9.75 -14.47 7.37
C MET A 415 -9.62 -15.87 7.98
N ASN A 416 -8.65 -16.09 8.86
CA ASN A 416 -8.43 -17.38 9.52
C ASN A 416 -9.60 -17.77 10.42
N GLN A 417 -10.21 -16.83 11.15
CA GLN A 417 -11.42 -17.07 11.94
C GLN A 417 -12.65 -17.38 11.07
N THR A 418 -12.77 -16.73 9.92
CA THR A 418 -13.87 -16.99 8.96
C THR A 418 -13.76 -18.41 8.41
N THR A 419 -12.54 -18.88 8.12
CA THR A 419 -12.20 -20.17 7.49
C THR A 419 -12.65 -20.27 6.03
N ARG A 420 -12.04 -21.20 5.30
CA ARG A 420 -12.39 -21.54 3.92
C ARG A 420 -13.84 -21.98 3.74
N ALA A 421 -14.41 -22.64 4.75
CA ALA A 421 -15.77 -23.19 4.67
C ALA A 421 -16.86 -22.11 4.72
N ASN A 422 -16.58 -20.96 5.35
CA ASN A 422 -17.56 -19.88 5.52
C ASN A 422 -17.21 -18.61 4.72
N ILE A 423 -16.18 -18.67 3.86
CA ILE A 423 -15.82 -17.51 3.04
C ILE A 423 -16.92 -17.24 2.02
N SER A 424 -17.33 -15.98 1.95
CA SER A 424 -18.43 -15.50 1.12
C SER A 424 -18.28 -13.98 0.93
N PRO A 425 -19.05 -13.36 0.02
CA PRO A 425 -19.06 -11.91 -0.12
C PRO A 425 -19.42 -11.18 1.19
N LYS A 426 -20.35 -11.77 1.98
CA LYS A 426 -20.75 -11.25 3.29
C LYS A 426 -19.59 -11.27 4.29
N THR A 427 -18.93 -12.40 4.43
CA THR A 427 -17.85 -12.55 5.42
C THR A 427 -16.58 -11.79 4.99
N LEU A 428 -16.32 -11.63 3.69
CA LEU A 428 -15.30 -10.70 3.21
C LEU A 428 -15.63 -9.24 3.54
N TYR A 429 -16.89 -8.83 3.40
CA TYR A 429 -17.32 -7.49 3.80
C TYR A 429 -17.14 -7.27 5.31
N ASP A 430 -17.41 -8.30 6.13
CA ASP A 430 -17.17 -8.27 7.58
C ASP A 430 -15.67 -8.07 7.92
N VAL A 431 -14.77 -8.82 7.26
CA VAL A 431 -13.30 -8.68 7.40
C VAL A 431 -12.86 -7.26 7.05
N LEU A 432 -13.28 -6.74 5.89
CA LEU A 432 -12.91 -5.41 5.41
C LEU A 432 -13.56 -4.27 6.22
N SER A 433 -14.61 -4.55 6.99
CA SER A 433 -15.26 -3.60 7.89
C SER A 433 -14.64 -3.54 9.29
N THR A 434 -13.64 -4.39 9.58
CA THR A 434 -12.99 -4.51 10.90
C THR A 434 -11.81 -3.55 11.01
N LYS A 435 -11.67 -2.83 12.12
CA LYS A 435 -10.51 -1.96 12.37
C LYS A 435 -9.24 -2.77 12.61
N PRO A 436 -8.09 -2.36 12.01
CA PRO A 436 -7.82 -1.13 11.27
C PRO A 436 -7.96 -1.29 9.74
N VAL A 437 -8.44 -2.44 9.26
CA VAL A 437 -8.68 -2.68 7.82
C VAL A 437 -9.64 -1.64 7.26
N LEU A 438 -10.71 -1.36 8.01
CA LEU A 438 -11.50 -0.14 7.91
C LEU A 438 -10.83 0.97 8.74
N ASN A 439 -10.53 2.11 8.13
CA ASN A 439 -9.86 3.22 8.78
C ASN A 439 -10.34 4.58 8.22
N LYS A 440 -9.78 5.69 8.74
CA LYS A 440 -10.20 7.05 8.36
C LYS A 440 -9.90 7.49 6.94
N VAL A 441 -8.97 6.81 6.27
CA VAL A 441 -8.65 7.09 4.87
C VAL A 441 -9.44 6.22 3.89
N SER A 442 -10.22 5.26 4.39
CA SER A 442 -11.10 4.43 3.57
C SER A 442 -12.13 5.29 2.83
N SER A 443 -12.01 5.29 1.51
CA SER A 443 -12.86 6.03 0.57
C SER A 443 -13.98 5.14 0.02
N ALA A 444 -13.65 3.88 -0.30
CA ALA A 444 -14.61 2.91 -0.83
C ALA A 444 -14.25 1.47 -0.43
N LEU A 445 -15.27 0.62 -0.28
CA LEU A 445 -15.15 -0.83 -0.17
C LEU A 445 -15.83 -1.48 -1.37
N SER A 446 -15.09 -2.36 -2.04
CA SER A 446 -15.55 -3.11 -3.22
C SER A 446 -15.43 -4.60 -2.99
N VAL A 447 -16.50 -5.35 -3.24
CA VAL A 447 -16.53 -6.82 -3.26
C VAL A 447 -16.92 -7.27 -4.66
N HIS A 448 -16.05 -8.03 -5.30
CA HIS A 448 -16.26 -8.57 -6.64
C HIS A 448 -16.63 -10.06 -6.52
N ILE A 449 -17.75 -10.39 -7.16
CA ILE A 449 -18.20 -11.76 -7.40
C ILE A 449 -18.12 -11.96 -8.92
N PHE A 450 -17.88 -13.17 -9.38
CA PHE A 450 -17.49 -13.51 -10.75
C PHE A 450 -18.48 -13.12 -11.92
N SER A 451 -19.48 -12.28 -11.66
CA SER A 451 -20.33 -11.62 -12.67
C SER A 451 -20.85 -10.23 -12.23
N SER A 452 -20.52 -9.78 -11.02
CA SER A 452 -21.10 -8.59 -10.42
C SER A 452 -20.13 -7.89 -9.48
N ILE A 453 -20.18 -6.56 -9.46
CA ILE A 453 -19.50 -5.76 -8.46
C ILE A 453 -20.53 -5.34 -7.40
N PHE A 454 -20.24 -5.61 -6.13
CA PHE A 454 -20.96 -5.05 -4.99
C PHE A 454 -20.12 -3.97 -4.32
N GLN A 455 -20.66 -2.77 -4.11
CA GLN A 455 -19.89 -1.65 -3.58
C GLN A 455 -20.66 -0.73 -2.66
N THR A 456 -19.90 -0.13 -1.76
CA THR A 456 -20.36 0.87 -0.83
C THR A 456 -19.33 1.95 -0.57
N VAL A 457 -19.81 3.19 -0.46
CA VAL A 457 -19.03 4.25 0.15
C VAL A 457 -19.10 4.10 1.66
N LEU A 458 -17.94 4.12 2.30
CA LEU A 458 -17.84 4.00 3.76
C LEU A 458 -17.82 5.37 4.41
N ASP A 459 -18.36 5.46 5.62
CA ASP A 459 -18.25 6.65 6.46
C ASP A 459 -17.36 6.35 7.68
N PRO A 460 -16.07 6.68 7.62
CA PRO A 460 -15.17 6.54 8.74
C PRO A 460 -15.14 7.79 9.64
N SER A 461 -16.14 8.68 9.58
CA SER A 461 -16.30 9.74 10.60
C SER A 461 -16.64 9.17 11.99
N VAL A 462 -17.00 7.87 12.06
CA VAL A 462 -17.25 7.15 13.31
C VAL A 462 -16.00 7.10 14.17
N ASN A 463 -15.99 7.85 15.26
CA ASN A 463 -14.91 7.82 16.23
C ASN A 463 -15.17 6.76 17.31
N PRO A 464 -14.12 6.10 17.84
CA PRO A 464 -12.71 6.17 17.43
C PRO A 464 -12.40 5.26 16.24
N LEU A 465 -11.69 5.78 15.24
CA LEU A 465 -11.11 5.02 14.12
C LEU A 465 -9.61 5.35 14.00
N PRO A 466 -8.76 4.37 13.68
CA PRO A 466 -7.32 4.60 13.58
C PRO A 466 -7.01 5.57 12.44
N VAL A 467 -6.08 6.48 12.72
CA VAL A 467 -5.40 7.31 11.71
C VAL A 467 -4.09 6.60 11.44
N VAL A 468 -3.79 6.28 10.17
CA VAL A 468 -2.47 5.79 9.78
C VAL A 468 -1.44 6.90 10.10
N PRO A 469 -0.56 6.74 11.10
CA PRO A 469 0.35 7.80 11.53
C PRO A 469 1.52 7.99 10.56
N CYS A 470 2.01 9.22 10.47
CA CYS A 470 3.11 9.63 9.61
C CYS A 470 4.45 9.04 10.06
N CYS A 471 5.28 8.61 9.10
CA CYS A 471 6.72 8.53 9.29
C CYS A 471 7.34 9.86 8.81
N CYS A 472 7.34 10.90 9.67
CA CYS A 472 7.99 12.18 9.38
C CYS A 472 9.49 11.99 9.06
N THR A 473 10.15 10.93 9.53
CA THR A 473 11.61 10.78 9.41
C THR A 473 12.12 10.40 8.02
N SER A 474 11.33 9.69 7.20
CA SER A 474 11.71 9.42 5.79
C SER A 474 11.21 10.49 4.81
N LEU A 475 10.07 11.13 5.08
CA LEU A 475 9.52 12.20 4.24
C LEU A 475 10.27 13.54 4.40
N SER A 476 10.74 13.89 5.60
CA SER A 476 11.45 15.17 5.84
C SER A 476 12.75 15.27 5.05
N ARG A 477 13.46 14.15 4.86
CA ARG A 477 14.72 14.14 4.08
C ARG A 477 14.49 14.16 2.56
N LEU A 478 13.32 13.73 2.09
CA LEU A 478 12.99 13.73 0.67
C LEU A 478 12.39 15.07 0.20
N PHE A 479 11.81 15.86 1.09
CA PHE A 479 10.97 17.01 0.71
C PHE A 479 11.42 18.37 1.24
N LEU A 480 12.50 18.48 2.05
CA LEU A 480 12.81 19.73 2.77
C LEU A 480 11.57 20.31 3.48
N LEU A 481 10.66 19.43 3.94
CA LEU A 481 9.46 19.81 4.67
C LEU A 481 9.85 20.09 6.12
N PRO A 482 9.64 21.30 6.67
CA PRO A 482 9.72 21.50 8.11
C PRO A 482 8.54 20.78 8.79
N CYS A 483 8.79 19.65 9.46
CA CYS A 483 7.82 19.04 10.37
C CYS A 483 7.70 19.92 11.65
N HIS A 484 6.81 20.92 11.63
CA HIS A 484 6.34 21.59 12.85
C HIS A 484 4.88 21.25 13.12
N LEU A 485 4.62 19.99 13.46
CA LEU A 485 3.38 19.57 14.12
C LEU A 485 3.74 18.55 15.21
N ALA A 486 4.30 19.05 16.31
CA ALA A 486 4.18 18.34 17.59
C ALA A 486 2.83 18.74 18.20
N PRO A 487 2.02 17.81 18.73
CA PRO A 487 0.93 18.18 19.60
C PRO A 487 1.53 18.81 20.86
N VAL A 488 1.32 20.11 21.04
CA VAL A 488 1.58 20.75 22.34
C VAL A 488 0.44 20.32 23.25
N ASP A 489 0.68 19.27 24.04
CA ASP A 489 -0.13 18.98 25.21
C ASP A 489 0.10 20.10 26.23
N HIS A 490 -0.79 21.09 26.27
CA HIS A 490 -0.92 21.93 27.44
C HIS A 490 -1.68 21.15 28.52
N LEU A 491 -0.93 20.37 29.31
CA LEU A 491 -1.29 20.14 30.70
C LEU A 491 -1.29 21.49 31.41
N HIS A 492 -2.46 22.06 31.63
CA HIS A 492 -2.62 23.08 32.66
C HIS A 492 -3.00 22.39 33.97
N ASP A 493 -2.05 22.45 34.90
CA ASP A 493 -2.21 22.12 36.31
C ASP A 493 -3.48 22.73 36.90
N ALA A 494 -4.36 21.85 37.39
CA ALA A 494 -5.41 22.21 38.32
C ALA A 494 -4.96 21.81 39.73
N HIS A 495 -4.29 22.73 40.44
CA HIS A 495 -4.20 22.70 41.89
C HIS A 495 -4.09 24.13 42.47
N GLY A 496 -5.13 24.52 43.23
CA GLY A 496 -4.95 25.25 44.49
C GLY A 496 -5.44 26.70 44.56
N ARG A 497 -6.68 26.87 45.06
CA ARG A 497 -7.29 27.90 45.95
C ARG A 497 -8.75 28.02 45.53
N VAL A 498 -9.76 27.58 46.30
CA VAL A 498 -10.03 27.69 47.74
C VAL A 498 -10.49 26.35 48.31
#